data_AF-A0A355IM94-F1
#
_entry.id   AF-A0A355IM94-F1
#
_cell.length_a   1.000
_cell.length_b   1.000
_cell.length_c   1.000
_cell.angle_alpha   90.00
_cell.angle_beta   90.00
_cell.angle_gamma   90.00
#
_symmetry.space_group_name_H-M   'P 1'
#
loop_
_entity.id
_entity.type
_entity.pdbx_description
1 polymer ?
#
loop_
_entity_poly.entity_id
_entity_poly.type
_entity_poly.pdbx_seq_one_letter_code
_entity_poly.pdbx_strand_id
1 'polypeptide(L)'
;MRAYALTSTYAVGYGDVIKVITIPRGTTRYTMASGFPDADYTRVNAAMKSAVEYYNTYTSIKNLSLSVNYGSGTPTAEASYGGWMRFGPSSSYQQTGTALHEMAHTIGVGTHWYWYNGTTALKAGGKWLGERATAVLNFMDGTSSAQISGDNTHGWPYGINGAHEDNGTDWLYTVNSLLMQGFGEDGLPTPTGKFTTPAYTFEHTDSVKYYLKSEDSRAGRDTAFVLENNGNLSLRTMTAAQAAANDSAAWYLTFNPINCYYTLRNVATGKLLT
;
A
#
# COMPACT_ATOMS: atom_id res chain seq x y z
N MET A 1 -16.43 15.05 -4.00
CA MET A 1 -17.50 14.48 -4.84
C MET A 1 -18.68 14.10 -3.96
N ARG A 2 -19.90 14.00 -4.50
CA ARG A 2 -21.05 13.48 -3.72
C ARG A 2 -21.81 12.49 -4.60
N ALA A 3 -22.24 11.37 -4.02
CA ALA A 3 -23.13 10.45 -4.72
C ALA A 3 -24.48 11.13 -4.95
N TYR A 4 -25.19 10.74 -6.01
CA TYR A 4 -26.58 11.14 -6.21
C TYR A 4 -27.39 9.97 -6.74
N ALA A 5 -28.69 9.98 -6.44
CA ALA A 5 -29.66 9.02 -6.95
C ALA A 5 -30.83 9.78 -7.60
N LEU A 6 -31.29 9.28 -8.74
CA LEU A 6 -32.48 9.76 -9.43
C LEU A 6 -33.62 8.78 -9.19
N THR A 7 -34.76 9.26 -8.72
CA THR A 7 -35.99 8.45 -8.66
C THR A 7 -36.60 8.30 -10.05
N SER A 8 -37.53 7.35 -10.20
CA SER A 8 -38.33 7.20 -11.42
C SER A 8 -39.21 8.43 -11.74
N THR A 9 -39.40 9.33 -10.78
CA THR A 9 -40.08 10.62 -10.94
C THR A 9 -39.12 11.79 -11.15
N TYR A 10 -37.83 11.51 -11.42
CA TYR A 10 -36.76 12.49 -11.62
C TYR A 10 -36.43 13.37 -10.40
N ALA A 11 -36.83 12.95 -9.20
CA ALA A 11 -36.33 13.59 -7.98
C ALA A 11 -34.86 13.20 -7.76
N VAL A 12 -34.02 14.17 -7.40
CA VAL A 12 -32.58 13.94 -7.15
C VAL A 12 -32.32 13.97 -5.65
N GLY A 13 -31.80 12.85 -5.12
CA GLY A 13 -31.22 12.80 -3.78
C GLY A 13 -29.71 12.92 -3.87
N TYR A 14 -29.10 13.68 -2.96
CA TYR A 14 -27.64 13.80 -2.84
C TYR A 14 -27.18 13.16 -1.53
N GLY A 15 -26.11 12.37 -1.60
CA GLY A 15 -25.40 11.91 -0.42
C GLY A 15 -24.39 12.93 0.10
N ASP A 16 -23.62 12.52 1.09
CA ASP A 16 -22.57 13.34 1.69
C ASP A 16 -21.48 13.70 0.66
N VAL A 17 -20.85 14.85 0.91
CA VAL A 17 -19.68 15.28 0.15
C VAL A 17 -18.46 14.54 0.71
N ILE A 18 -17.89 13.66 -0.10
CA ILE A 18 -16.66 12.95 0.22
C ILE A 18 -15.46 13.56 -0.52
N LYS A 19 -14.32 13.64 0.15
CA LYS A 19 -13.04 14.03 -0.47
C LYS A 19 -12.40 12.78 -1.06
N VAL A 20 -12.10 12.80 -2.36
CA VAL A 20 -11.41 11.69 -3.04
C VAL A 20 -10.09 12.19 -3.59
N ILE A 21 -9.02 11.51 -3.20
CA ILE A 21 -7.66 11.80 -3.60
C ILE A 21 -7.03 10.48 -4.06
N THR A 22 -6.57 10.46 -5.31
CA THR A 22 -5.88 9.31 -5.88
C THR A 22 -4.40 9.36 -5.55
N ILE A 23 -3.75 8.21 -5.43
CA ILE A 23 -2.29 8.11 -5.36
C ILE A 23 -1.66 8.47 -6.72
N PRO A 24 -0.43 9.00 -6.77
CA PRO A 24 0.29 9.23 -8.02
C PRO A 24 0.59 7.90 -8.73
N ARG A 25 0.53 7.89 -10.06
CA ARG A 25 0.89 6.73 -10.91
C ARG A 25 2.31 6.24 -10.60
N GLY A 26 2.52 4.93 -10.53
CA GLY A 26 3.85 4.34 -10.42
C GLY A 26 4.75 4.62 -11.63
N THR A 27 6.04 4.39 -11.46
CA THR A 27 7.08 4.58 -12.50
C THR A 27 8.06 3.41 -12.55
N THR A 28 7.60 2.21 -12.22
CA THR A 28 8.34 0.97 -12.41
C THR A 28 8.77 0.84 -13.87
N ARG A 29 10.02 0.43 -14.08
CA ARG A 29 10.62 0.19 -15.38
C ARG A 29 11.27 -1.19 -15.38
N TYR A 30 11.46 -1.77 -16.56
CA TYR A 30 12.19 -3.01 -16.72
C TYR A 30 13.10 -2.95 -17.94
N THR A 31 14.15 -3.78 -17.92
CA THR A 31 15.04 -4.02 -19.04
C THR A 31 15.20 -5.52 -19.23
N MET A 32 15.03 -5.99 -20.46
CA MET A 32 15.31 -7.36 -20.86
C MET A 32 16.82 -7.52 -21.09
N ALA A 33 17.46 -8.46 -20.41
CA ALA A 33 18.84 -8.84 -20.70
C ALA A 33 18.94 -9.59 -22.04
N SER A 34 20.14 -9.64 -22.61
CA SER A 34 20.45 -10.50 -23.75
C SER A 34 20.41 -11.99 -23.36
N GLY A 35 20.27 -12.89 -24.33
CA GLY A 35 20.42 -14.34 -24.12
C GLY A 35 19.12 -15.12 -23.94
N PHE A 36 17.97 -14.48 -24.13
CA PHE A 36 16.71 -15.19 -24.29
C PHE A 36 16.65 -15.89 -25.65
N PRO A 37 16.13 -17.13 -25.72
CA PRO A 37 15.58 -17.65 -26.97
C PRO A 37 14.37 -16.81 -27.41
N ASP A 38 14.15 -16.68 -28.72
CA ASP A 38 13.16 -15.73 -29.29
C ASP A 38 11.73 -15.94 -28.76
N ALA A 39 11.31 -17.20 -28.61
CA ALA A 39 9.98 -17.55 -28.12
C ALA A 39 9.79 -17.18 -26.65
N ASP A 40 10.82 -17.40 -25.82
CA ASP A 40 10.83 -17.04 -24.40
C ASP A 40 10.90 -15.52 -24.22
N TYR A 41 11.73 -14.84 -25.02
CA TYR A 41 11.79 -13.37 -25.05
C TYR A 41 10.41 -12.78 -25.32
N THR A 42 9.71 -13.30 -26.33
CA THR A 42 8.39 -12.79 -26.74
C THR A 42 7.37 -12.91 -25.60
N ARG A 43 7.29 -14.09 -24.96
CA ARG A 43 6.35 -14.32 -23.85
C ARG A 43 6.71 -13.51 -22.61
N VAL A 44 7.96 -13.57 -22.16
CA VAL A 44 8.40 -12.85 -20.95
C VAL A 44 8.32 -11.34 -21.14
N ASN A 45 8.70 -10.80 -22.30
CA ASN A 45 8.59 -9.37 -22.55
C ASN A 45 7.13 -8.89 -22.53
N ALA A 46 6.20 -9.68 -23.08
CA ALA A 46 4.77 -9.37 -23.01
C ALA A 46 4.25 -9.42 -21.56
N ALA A 47 4.61 -10.45 -20.79
CA ALA A 47 4.27 -10.59 -19.38
C ALA A 47 4.80 -9.43 -18.53
N MET A 48 6.07 -9.06 -18.70
CA MET A 48 6.70 -7.94 -17.99
C MET A 48 6.04 -6.60 -18.35
N LYS A 49 5.76 -6.36 -19.64
CA LYS A 49 5.06 -5.15 -20.08
C LYS A 49 3.69 -5.03 -19.40
N SER A 50 2.94 -6.14 -19.32
CA SER A 50 1.65 -6.19 -18.66
C SER A 50 1.77 -5.96 -17.16
N ALA A 51 2.64 -6.69 -16.46
CA ALA A 51 2.82 -6.59 -15.01
C ALA A 51 3.28 -5.19 -14.57
N VAL A 52 4.21 -4.59 -15.32
CA VAL A 52 4.65 -3.20 -15.07
C VAL A 52 3.53 -2.20 -15.29
N GLU A 53 2.62 -2.43 -16.25
CA GLU A 53 1.46 -1.56 -16.43
C GLU A 53 0.48 -1.64 -15.26
N TYR A 54 0.21 -2.83 -14.71
CA TYR A 54 -0.61 -2.96 -13.50
C TYR A 54 0.05 -2.28 -12.30
N TYR A 55 1.34 -2.50 -12.05
CA TYR A 55 2.05 -1.80 -10.98
C TYR A 55 1.99 -0.28 -11.18
N ASN A 56 2.25 0.22 -12.39
CA ASN A 56 2.19 1.65 -12.63
C ASN A 56 0.77 2.22 -12.48
N THR A 57 -0.26 1.46 -12.83
CA THR A 57 -1.66 1.91 -12.75
C THR A 57 -2.20 1.90 -11.33
N TYR A 58 -1.93 0.85 -10.57
CA TYR A 58 -2.58 0.59 -9.27
C TYR A 58 -1.69 0.84 -8.06
N THR A 59 -0.43 1.19 -8.26
CA THR A 59 0.49 1.50 -7.18
C THR A 59 1.14 2.85 -7.39
N SER A 60 1.68 3.38 -6.31
CA SER A 60 2.49 4.60 -6.28
C SER A 60 3.98 4.33 -6.36
N ILE A 61 4.37 3.11 -6.76
CA ILE A 61 5.74 2.63 -6.76
C ILE A 61 6.64 3.54 -7.60
N LYS A 62 7.68 4.12 -6.99
CA LYS A 62 8.68 4.94 -7.69
C LYS A 62 10.05 4.30 -7.70
N ASN A 63 10.80 4.59 -8.76
CA ASN A 63 12.22 4.24 -8.90
C ASN A 63 12.54 2.73 -8.85
N LEU A 64 11.55 1.85 -9.03
CA LEU A 64 11.81 0.43 -9.24
C LEU A 64 12.33 0.20 -10.66
N SER A 65 13.53 -0.38 -10.77
CA SER A 65 14.09 -0.80 -12.05
C SER A 65 14.35 -2.30 -12.02
N LEU A 66 13.73 -3.03 -12.93
CA LEU A 66 13.77 -4.48 -13.00
C LEU A 66 14.75 -4.95 -14.08
N SER A 67 15.68 -5.83 -13.71
CA SER A 67 16.57 -6.52 -14.66
C SER A 67 16.03 -7.93 -14.89
N VAL A 68 15.55 -8.20 -16.11
CA VAL A 68 14.86 -9.44 -16.46
C VAL A 68 15.79 -10.33 -17.27
N ASN A 69 16.12 -11.50 -16.73
CA ASN A 69 17.13 -12.41 -17.27
C ASN A 69 16.50 -13.75 -17.66
N TYR A 70 17.20 -14.49 -18.52
CA TYR A 70 16.84 -15.87 -18.86
C TYR A 70 17.79 -16.84 -18.19
N GLY A 71 17.28 -17.97 -17.71
CA GLY A 71 18.08 -19.06 -17.15
C GLY A 71 17.48 -20.42 -17.49
N SER A 72 18.13 -21.18 -18.36
CA SER A 72 17.66 -22.53 -18.73
C SER A 72 17.62 -23.51 -17.55
N GLY A 73 18.38 -23.24 -16.49
CA GLY A 73 18.39 -24.02 -15.24
C GLY A 73 17.36 -23.57 -14.20
N THR A 74 16.65 -22.46 -14.42
CA THR A 74 15.58 -22.00 -13.53
C THR A 74 14.30 -22.77 -13.90
N PRO A 75 13.68 -23.53 -12.97
CA PRO A 75 12.50 -24.33 -13.31
C PRO A 75 11.27 -23.47 -13.67
N THR A 76 11.12 -22.33 -12.99
CA THR A 76 9.95 -21.44 -13.09
C THR A 76 10.41 -20.01 -13.34
N ALA A 77 10.50 -19.20 -12.29
CA ALA A 77 11.09 -17.88 -12.23
C ALA A 77 11.63 -17.65 -10.81
N GLU A 78 12.46 -16.63 -10.63
CA GLU A 78 12.95 -16.21 -9.33
C GLU A 78 13.36 -14.73 -9.39
N ALA A 79 13.36 -14.08 -8.22
CA ALA A 79 13.75 -12.70 -8.09
C ALA A 79 14.49 -12.44 -6.77
N SER A 80 15.36 -11.44 -6.81
CA SER A 80 15.98 -10.89 -5.61
C SER A 80 15.27 -9.60 -5.21
N TYR A 81 15.36 -9.29 -3.92
CA TYR A 81 15.09 -7.94 -3.44
C TYR A 81 15.84 -6.91 -4.28
N GLY A 82 15.16 -5.84 -4.70
CA GLY A 82 15.76 -4.74 -5.45
C GLY A 82 15.81 -4.86 -6.97
N GLY A 83 15.16 -5.87 -7.56
CA GLY A 83 14.75 -5.79 -8.97
C GLY A 83 15.45 -6.75 -9.92
N TRP A 84 16.36 -7.61 -9.46
CA TRP A 84 16.85 -8.68 -10.32
C TRP A 84 15.82 -9.80 -10.42
N MET A 85 15.51 -10.23 -11.65
CA MET A 85 14.54 -11.29 -11.96
C MET A 85 15.13 -12.23 -13.00
N ARG A 86 14.76 -13.51 -12.94
CA ARG A 86 15.15 -14.53 -13.92
C ARG A 86 13.99 -15.47 -14.22
N PHE A 87 13.76 -15.75 -15.50
CA PHE A 87 12.74 -16.69 -15.98
C PHE A 87 13.38 -17.93 -16.58
N GLY A 88 12.75 -19.08 -16.32
CA GLY A 88 13.05 -20.39 -16.90
C GLY A 88 12.39 -20.62 -18.26
N PRO A 89 12.61 -21.79 -18.89
CA PRO A 89 12.05 -22.14 -20.21
C PRO A 89 10.56 -22.52 -20.18
N SER A 90 9.96 -22.70 -19.00
CA SER A 90 8.60 -23.22 -18.88
C SER A 90 7.57 -22.15 -19.28
N SER A 91 6.95 -22.32 -20.45
CA SER A 91 5.99 -21.35 -21.01
C SER A 91 4.78 -21.05 -20.11
N SER A 92 4.37 -21.99 -19.24
CA SER A 92 3.28 -21.76 -18.28
C SER A 92 3.63 -20.76 -17.18
N TYR A 93 4.93 -20.53 -16.94
CA TYR A 93 5.45 -19.56 -15.96
C TYR A 93 5.96 -18.26 -16.63
N GLN A 94 5.85 -18.15 -17.95
CA GLN A 94 6.21 -16.94 -18.70
C GLN A 94 4.96 -16.09 -18.94
N GLN A 95 4.20 -15.84 -17.87
CA GLN A 95 2.89 -15.20 -17.88
C GLN A 95 2.87 -13.97 -16.96
N THR A 96 1.89 -13.09 -17.15
CA THR A 96 1.74 -11.86 -16.37
C THR A 96 1.66 -12.12 -14.86
N GLY A 97 0.93 -13.16 -14.43
CA GLY A 97 0.82 -13.48 -13.02
C GLY A 97 2.16 -13.89 -12.38
N THR A 98 2.98 -14.68 -13.09
CA THR A 98 4.34 -14.97 -12.63
C THR A 98 5.20 -13.72 -12.58
N ALA A 99 5.11 -12.82 -13.57
CA ALA A 99 5.83 -11.55 -13.52
C ALA A 99 5.41 -10.68 -12.32
N LEU A 100 4.12 -10.59 -12.00
CA LEU A 100 3.62 -9.88 -10.82
C LEU A 100 4.10 -10.51 -9.50
N HIS A 101 4.13 -11.84 -9.44
CA HIS A 101 4.66 -12.60 -8.31
C HIS A 101 6.13 -12.28 -8.07
N GLU A 102 6.96 -12.40 -9.10
CA GLU A 102 8.38 -12.10 -8.98
C GLU A 102 8.63 -10.61 -8.68
N MET A 103 7.82 -9.71 -9.24
CA MET A 103 7.86 -8.30 -8.88
C MET A 103 7.55 -8.07 -7.39
N ALA A 104 6.67 -8.85 -6.77
CA ALA A 104 6.41 -8.80 -5.33
C ALA A 104 7.68 -9.13 -4.52
N HIS A 105 8.45 -10.12 -4.96
CA HIS A 105 9.74 -10.43 -4.35
C HIS A 105 10.76 -9.30 -4.47
N THR A 106 10.74 -8.54 -5.57
CA THR A 106 11.65 -7.38 -5.72
C THR A 106 11.36 -6.26 -4.72
N ILE A 107 10.17 -6.25 -4.13
CA ILE A 107 9.67 -5.21 -3.24
C ILE A 107 9.45 -5.70 -1.80
N GLY A 108 9.98 -6.88 -1.47
CA GLY A 108 10.14 -7.33 -0.09
C GLY A 108 9.28 -8.52 0.35
N VAL A 109 8.28 -8.92 -0.44
CA VAL A 109 7.53 -10.16 -0.18
C VAL A 109 8.53 -11.32 -0.25
N GLY A 110 8.66 -12.12 0.80
CA GLY A 110 9.61 -13.24 0.85
C GLY A 110 11.10 -12.90 0.93
N THR A 111 11.49 -11.67 0.62
CA THR A 111 12.90 -11.28 0.49
C THR A 111 13.34 -10.25 1.53
N HIS A 112 12.40 -9.53 2.13
CA HIS A 112 12.69 -8.59 3.22
C HIS A 112 12.46 -9.24 4.60
N TRP A 113 13.26 -8.86 5.59
CA TRP A 113 13.23 -9.48 6.92
C TRP A 113 11.91 -9.25 7.67
N TYR A 114 11.18 -8.16 7.39
CA TYR A 114 9.82 -7.97 7.90
C TYR A 114 8.87 -9.10 7.47
N TRP A 115 9.14 -9.74 6.32
CA TRP A 115 8.34 -10.83 5.78
C TRP A 115 8.85 -12.20 6.19
N TYR A 116 10.11 -12.54 5.85
CA TYR A 116 10.58 -13.92 6.02
C TYR A 116 10.81 -14.32 7.48
N ASN A 117 10.92 -13.34 8.40
CA ASN A 117 10.99 -13.62 9.81
C ASN A 117 9.58 -13.96 10.35
N GLY A 118 9.47 -15.03 11.14
CA GLY A 118 8.21 -15.55 11.65
C GLY A 118 7.47 -14.62 12.62
N THR A 119 8.18 -13.66 13.24
CA THR A 119 7.59 -12.68 14.16
C THR A 119 8.26 -11.31 13.99
N THR A 120 7.51 -10.35 13.48
CA THR A 120 7.89 -8.95 13.27
C THR A 120 6.71 -8.04 13.60
N ALA A 121 6.91 -6.72 13.51
CA ALA A 121 5.80 -5.76 13.69
C ALA A 121 4.72 -5.88 12.60
N LEU A 122 5.05 -6.45 11.43
CA LEU A 122 4.13 -6.54 10.28
C LEU A 122 3.70 -7.98 9.97
N LYS A 123 4.31 -8.99 10.60
CA LYS A 123 3.95 -10.39 10.37
C LYS A 123 4.19 -11.24 11.63
N ALA A 124 3.18 -11.96 12.08
CA ALA A 124 3.29 -12.93 13.17
C ALA A 124 2.32 -14.09 12.97
N GLY A 125 2.70 -15.29 13.42
CA GLY A 125 1.83 -16.47 13.33
C GLY A 125 1.42 -16.84 11.89
N GLY A 126 2.26 -16.52 10.91
CA GLY A 126 1.97 -16.73 9.48
C GLY A 126 0.93 -15.77 8.90
N LYS A 127 0.62 -14.66 9.59
CA LYS A 127 -0.34 -13.63 9.16
C LYS A 127 0.34 -12.29 8.99
N TRP A 128 -0.02 -11.57 7.93
CA TRP A 128 0.30 -10.15 7.81
C TRP A 128 -0.56 -9.36 8.80
N LEU A 129 0.07 -8.45 9.53
CA LEU A 129 -0.55 -7.64 10.60
C LEU A 129 -0.86 -6.22 10.14
N GLY A 130 -0.43 -5.83 8.94
CA GLY A 130 -0.68 -4.50 8.40
C GLY A 130 -2.15 -4.28 8.06
N GLU A 131 -2.64 -3.10 8.42
CA GLU A 131 -4.05 -2.71 8.31
C GLU A 131 -4.45 -2.39 6.86
N ARG A 132 -3.55 -1.81 6.07
CA ARG A 132 -3.83 -1.30 4.73
C ARG A 132 -4.02 -2.42 3.73
N ALA A 133 -3.07 -3.37 3.65
CA ALA A 133 -3.23 -4.52 2.78
C ALA A 133 -4.47 -5.34 3.17
N THR A 134 -4.72 -5.51 4.47
CA THR A 134 -5.91 -6.21 4.99
C THR A 134 -7.20 -5.48 4.63
N ALA A 135 -7.25 -4.15 4.71
CA ALA A 135 -8.41 -3.36 4.33
C ALA A 135 -8.68 -3.45 2.81
N VAL A 136 -7.64 -3.43 1.99
CA VAL A 136 -7.75 -3.66 0.54
C VAL A 136 -8.35 -5.04 0.26
N LEU A 137 -7.81 -6.10 0.88
CA LEU A 137 -8.32 -7.46 0.73
C LEU A 137 -9.82 -7.53 1.06
N ASN A 138 -10.19 -7.04 2.23
CA ASN A 138 -11.57 -7.07 2.71
C ASN A 138 -12.51 -6.28 1.79
N PHE A 139 -12.08 -5.10 1.31
CA PHE A 139 -12.87 -4.31 0.35
C PHE A 139 -13.08 -5.06 -0.97
N MET A 140 -12.01 -5.65 -1.54
CA MET A 140 -12.09 -6.34 -2.82
C MET A 140 -12.92 -7.64 -2.71
N ASP A 141 -12.81 -8.37 -1.61
CA ASP A 141 -13.57 -9.60 -1.37
C ASP A 141 -15.00 -9.35 -0.86
N GLY A 142 -15.35 -8.10 -0.51
CA GLY A 142 -16.62 -7.78 0.13
C GLY A 142 -16.78 -8.42 1.52
N THR A 143 -15.68 -8.56 2.25
CA THR A 143 -15.63 -9.16 3.60
C THR A 143 -15.11 -8.16 4.63
N SER A 144 -15.14 -8.52 5.92
CA SER A 144 -14.57 -7.71 7.01
C SER A 144 -13.65 -8.53 7.93
N SER A 145 -13.37 -9.78 7.57
CA SER A 145 -12.62 -10.73 8.39
C SER A 145 -11.59 -11.52 7.59
N ALA A 146 -11.42 -11.24 6.29
CA ALA A 146 -10.37 -11.87 5.50
C ALA A 146 -8.99 -11.43 6.04
N GLN A 147 -8.04 -12.35 6.01
CA GLN A 147 -6.68 -12.13 6.47
C GLN A 147 -5.68 -12.60 5.44
N ILE A 148 -4.65 -11.78 5.24
CA ILE A 148 -3.50 -12.15 4.42
C ILE A 148 -2.61 -13.07 5.26
N SER A 149 -2.31 -14.22 4.69
CA SER A 149 -1.39 -15.19 5.24
C SER A 149 -0.11 -15.20 4.42
N GLY A 150 0.98 -15.67 5.02
CA GLY A 150 2.23 -15.84 4.31
C GLY A 150 3.20 -16.73 5.06
N ASP A 151 3.97 -17.50 4.30
CA ASP A 151 5.10 -18.25 4.81
C ASP A 151 6.37 -17.36 4.77
N ASN A 152 7.56 -17.95 4.68
CA ASN A 152 8.80 -17.18 4.63
C ASN A 152 9.09 -16.58 3.25
N THR A 153 8.38 -17.03 2.21
CA THR A 153 8.60 -16.65 0.81
C THR A 153 7.33 -16.04 0.20
N HIS A 154 6.19 -16.69 0.37
CA HIS A 154 4.96 -16.44 -0.35
C HIS A 154 3.88 -15.82 0.52
N GLY A 155 2.87 -15.24 -0.15
CA GLY A 155 1.66 -14.70 0.46
C GLY A 155 0.40 -15.21 -0.22
N TRP A 156 -0.72 -15.20 0.50
CA TRP A 156 -2.04 -15.50 -0.03
C TRP A 156 -3.13 -14.83 0.81
N PRO A 157 -4.32 -14.54 0.26
CA PRO A 157 -4.75 -14.78 -1.12
C PRO A 157 -4.09 -13.84 -2.14
N TYR A 158 -4.26 -14.13 -3.43
CA TYR A 158 -3.81 -13.30 -4.56
C TYR A 158 -2.29 -13.11 -4.71
N GLY A 159 -1.46 -14.00 -4.14
CA GLY A 159 0.00 -13.98 -4.30
C GLY A 159 0.51 -14.55 -5.63
N ILE A 160 -0.28 -15.38 -6.31
CA ILE A 160 0.05 -16.02 -7.60
C ILE A 160 1.32 -16.89 -7.50
N ASN A 161 1.34 -17.82 -6.54
CA ASN A 161 2.50 -18.62 -6.16
C ASN A 161 2.85 -19.75 -7.15
N GLY A 162 2.13 -19.83 -8.27
CA GLY A 162 2.44 -20.75 -9.35
C GLY A 162 1.51 -20.56 -10.53
N ALA A 163 1.87 -21.16 -11.67
CA ALA A 163 1.12 -21.05 -12.92
C ALA A 163 -0.35 -21.49 -12.80
N HIS A 164 -0.66 -22.41 -11.88
CA HIS A 164 -2.03 -22.88 -11.64
C HIS A 164 -2.90 -21.88 -10.86
N GLU A 165 -2.31 -20.89 -10.20
CA GLU A 165 -3.02 -19.80 -9.53
C GLU A 165 -3.28 -18.61 -10.47
N ASP A 166 -2.60 -18.57 -11.63
CA ASP A 166 -2.80 -17.54 -12.64
C ASP A 166 -3.99 -17.88 -13.53
N ASN A 167 -5.10 -17.17 -13.33
CA ASN A 167 -6.33 -17.33 -14.12
C ASN A 167 -6.46 -16.33 -15.27
N GLY A 168 -5.43 -15.49 -15.51
CA GLY A 168 -5.41 -14.55 -16.64
C GLY A 168 -6.36 -13.37 -16.52
N THR A 169 -7.00 -13.14 -15.36
CA THR A 169 -8.04 -12.11 -15.23
C THR A 169 -7.50 -10.77 -14.79
N ASP A 170 -8.07 -9.69 -15.33
CA ASP A 170 -7.80 -8.32 -14.88
C ASP A 170 -8.04 -8.15 -13.38
N TRP A 171 -9.05 -8.84 -12.84
CA TRP A 171 -9.37 -8.81 -11.42
C TRP A 171 -8.21 -9.33 -10.57
N LEU A 172 -7.69 -10.53 -10.87
CA LEU A 172 -6.56 -11.11 -10.15
C LEU A 172 -5.35 -10.17 -10.14
N TYR A 173 -4.98 -9.64 -11.30
CA TYR A 173 -3.81 -8.77 -11.45
C TYR A 173 -3.99 -7.41 -10.76
N THR A 174 -5.21 -6.87 -10.79
CA THR A 174 -5.58 -5.64 -10.08
C THR A 174 -5.49 -5.84 -8.57
N VAL A 175 -6.11 -6.90 -8.03
CA VAL A 175 -6.08 -7.18 -6.58
C VAL A 175 -4.66 -7.43 -6.12
N ASN A 176 -3.87 -8.25 -6.84
CA ASN A 176 -2.47 -8.46 -6.53
C ASN A 176 -1.72 -7.11 -6.41
N SER A 177 -1.84 -6.24 -7.41
CA SER A 177 -1.15 -4.94 -7.43
C SER A 177 -1.60 -4.01 -6.29
N LEU A 178 -2.90 -3.98 -5.97
CA LEU A 178 -3.42 -3.19 -4.86
C LEU A 178 -2.93 -3.72 -3.51
N LEU A 179 -2.77 -5.03 -3.35
CA LEU A 179 -2.15 -5.61 -2.15
C LEU A 179 -0.69 -5.20 -2.03
N MET A 180 0.06 -5.13 -3.14
CA MET A 180 1.45 -4.65 -3.13
C MET A 180 1.55 -3.18 -2.71
N GLN A 181 0.64 -2.33 -3.18
CA GLN A 181 0.51 -0.96 -2.68
C GLN A 181 0.20 -0.96 -1.18
N GLY A 182 -0.75 -1.79 -0.72
CA GLY A 182 -1.11 -1.93 0.69
C GLY A 182 0.06 -2.36 1.58
N PHE A 183 0.85 -3.35 1.16
CA PHE A 183 2.03 -3.79 1.90
C PHE A 183 3.06 -2.67 2.08
N GLY A 184 3.27 -1.86 1.03
CA GLY A 184 4.13 -0.69 1.13
C GLY A 184 3.57 0.40 2.07
N GLU A 185 2.25 0.62 2.06
CA GLU A 185 1.59 1.55 3.00
C GLU A 185 1.68 1.08 4.46
N ASP A 186 1.63 -0.24 4.68
CA ASP A 186 1.85 -0.87 5.98
C ASP A 186 3.31 -0.77 6.46
N GLY A 187 4.23 -0.37 5.57
CA GLY A 187 5.62 -0.13 5.91
C GLY A 187 6.57 -1.28 5.55
N LEU A 188 6.17 -2.21 4.67
CA LEU A 188 7.11 -3.14 4.05
C LEU A 188 8.09 -2.33 3.18
N PRO A 189 9.38 -2.24 3.55
CA PRO A 189 10.32 -1.39 2.84
C PRO A 189 10.82 -2.11 1.58
N THR A 190 11.30 -1.31 0.62
CA THR A 190 12.11 -1.78 -0.51
C THR A 190 13.53 -1.20 -0.41
N PRO A 191 14.51 -1.69 -1.20
CA PRO A 191 15.89 -1.26 -0.99
C PRO A 191 16.13 0.21 -1.34
N THR A 192 15.20 0.88 -2.02
CA THR A 192 15.24 2.31 -2.32
C THR A 192 14.53 3.20 -1.28
N GLY A 193 13.96 2.64 -0.21
CA GLY A 193 13.27 3.41 0.85
C GLY A 193 11.75 3.49 0.67
N LYS A 194 11.14 4.68 0.93
CA LYS A 194 9.68 4.93 0.80
C LYS A 194 9.23 4.75 -0.65
N PHE A 195 8.90 3.52 -0.95
CA PHE A 195 8.64 3.03 -2.29
C PHE A 195 7.23 3.30 -2.76
N THR A 196 6.29 3.27 -1.83
CA THR A 196 4.90 3.67 -2.03
C THR A 196 4.61 4.90 -1.18
N THR A 197 3.78 5.78 -1.71
CA THR A 197 3.25 6.92 -0.97
C THR A 197 2.01 6.49 -0.18
N PRO A 198 1.82 6.97 1.06
CA PRO A 198 0.58 6.74 1.80
C PRO A 198 -0.65 7.24 1.03
N ALA A 199 -1.75 6.47 1.06
CA ALA A 199 -3.02 6.93 0.51
C ALA A 199 -3.71 7.96 1.42
N TYR A 200 -4.68 8.68 0.85
CA TYR A 200 -5.67 9.42 1.65
C TYR A 200 -6.65 8.43 2.28
N THR A 201 -6.41 8.08 3.53
CA THR A 201 -7.14 7.04 4.28
C THR A 201 -8.01 7.55 5.42
N PHE A 202 -7.79 8.81 5.83
CA PHE A 202 -8.52 9.44 6.92
C PHE A 202 -9.33 10.59 6.38
N GLU A 203 -10.63 10.35 6.25
CA GLU A 203 -11.56 11.37 5.80
C GLU A 203 -11.61 12.52 6.80
N HIS A 204 -11.28 13.73 6.35
CA HIS A 204 -11.30 14.91 7.18
C HIS A 204 -11.84 16.14 6.47
N THR A 205 -12.26 17.10 7.28
CA THR A 205 -12.65 18.43 6.84
C THR A 205 -11.61 19.42 7.31
N ASP A 206 -10.98 20.13 6.37
CA ASP A 206 -9.82 21.01 6.60
C ASP A 206 -10.13 22.14 7.62
N SER A 207 -11.40 22.51 7.79
CA SER A 207 -11.87 23.54 8.72
C SER A 207 -12.31 23.00 10.10
N VAL A 208 -12.27 21.69 10.32
CA VAL A 208 -12.67 21.05 11.58
C VAL A 208 -11.44 20.87 12.48
N LYS A 209 -11.65 21.06 13.78
CA LYS A 209 -10.62 20.83 14.81
C LYS A 209 -10.53 19.33 15.13
N TYR A 210 -9.34 18.77 14.97
CA TYR A 210 -8.99 17.41 15.37
C TYR A 210 -8.14 17.43 16.63
N TYR A 211 -8.16 16.32 17.36
CA TYR A 211 -7.47 16.17 18.64
C TYR A 211 -6.65 14.89 18.62
N LEU A 212 -5.34 15.02 18.82
CA LEU A 212 -4.42 13.88 18.90
C LEU A 212 -4.40 13.37 20.33
N LYS A 213 -4.64 12.07 20.50
CA LYS A 213 -4.65 11.40 21.81
C LYS A 213 -3.50 10.41 21.93
N SER A 214 -3.04 10.19 23.16
CA SER A 214 -2.11 9.11 23.47
C SER A 214 -2.78 7.75 23.35
N GLU A 215 -2.10 6.78 22.74
CA GLU A 215 -2.47 5.35 22.80
C GLU A 215 -1.66 4.57 23.85
N ASP A 216 -0.66 5.19 24.50
CA ASP A 216 0.12 4.56 25.56
C ASP A 216 -0.65 4.61 26.88
N SER A 217 -0.91 3.43 27.46
CA SER A 217 -1.59 3.29 28.75
C SER A 217 -0.86 4.00 29.90
N ARG A 218 0.46 4.13 29.82
CA ARG A 218 1.29 4.83 30.81
C ARG A 218 1.25 6.35 30.67
N ALA A 219 0.82 6.85 29.51
CA ALA A 219 0.74 8.27 29.19
C ALA A 219 -0.70 8.72 28.98
N GLY A 220 -1.67 8.10 29.66
CA GLY A 220 -3.07 8.51 29.62
C GLY A 220 -3.76 8.14 28.31
N ARG A 221 -3.86 6.84 28.02
CA ARG A 221 -4.61 6.33 26.86
C ARG A 221 -6.00 6.96 26.80
N ASP A 222 -6.35 7.46 25.61
CA ASP A 222 -7.64 8.09 25.27
C ASP A 222 -8.01 9.39 26.02
N THR A 223 -7.18 9.81 26.99
CA THR A 223 -7.47 10.90 27.93
C THR A 223 -6.39 11.98 27.95
N ALA A 224 -5.18 11.68 27.46
CA ALA A 224 -4.12 12.64 27.25
C ALA A 224 -4.11 13.14 25.81
N PHE A 225 -4.00 14.47 25.67
CA PHE A 225 -4.02 15.17 24.39
C PHE A 225 -2.64 15.77 24.08
N VAL A 226 -2.28 15.81 22.81
CA VAL A 226 -1.07 16.51 22.35
C VAL A 226 -1.36 18.00 22.23
N LEU A 227 -0.61 18.80 22.99
CA LEU A 227 -0.66 20.25 22.98
C LEU A 227 0.58 20.83 22.31
N GLU A 228 0.40 21.99 21.68
CA GLU A 228 1.48 22.81 21.14
C GLU A 228 1.55 24.14 21.89
N ASN A 229 2.75 24.51 22.33
CA ASN A 229 3.02 25.79 22.95
C ASN A 229 4.32 26.39 22.41
N ASN A 230 4.21 27.23 21.39
CA ASN A 230 5.30 28.06 20.86
C ASN A 230 6.57 27.29 20.44
N GLY A 231 6.42 26.05 20.00
CA GLY A 231 7.45 25.14 19.50
C GLY A 231 7.63 23.91 20.39
N ASN A 232 6.98 23.88 21.56
CA ASN A 232 7.07 22.76 22.49
C ASN A 232 5.80 21.92 22.46
N LEU A 233 5.98 20.62 22.21
CA LEU A 233 4.91 19.63 22.30
C LEU A 233 4.84 19.08 23.72
N SER A 234 3.63 18.88 24.23
CA SER A 234 3.40 18.20 25.51
C SER A 234 2.15 17.34 25.47
N LEU A 235 2.16 16.26 26.25
CA LEU A 235 0.97 15.44 26.50
C LEU A 235 0.32 15.89 27.81
N ARG A 236 -1.00 16.12 27.79
CA ARG A 236 -1.74 16.53 28.99
C ARG A 236 -3.08 15.82 29.10
N THR A 237 -3.33 15.24 30.28
CA THR A 237 -4.65 14.68 30.61
C THR A 237 -5.68 15.78 30.74
N MET A 238 -6.77 15.67 29.98
CA MET A 238 -7.87 16.62 29.95
C MET A 238 -9.18 15.88 29.68
N THR A 239 -10.31 16.45 30.08
CA THR A 239 -11.61 15.98 29.58
C THR A 239 -11.82 16.45 28.14
N ALA A 240 -12.73 15.82 27.39
CA ALA A 240 -13.07 16.26 26.04
C ALA A 240 -13.56 17.73 26.00
N ALA A 241 -14.33 18.16 26.99
CA ALA A 241 -14.79 19.55 27.09
C ALA A 241 -13.64 20.53 27.35
N GLN A 242 -12.68 20.14 28.19
CA GLN A 242 -11.49 20.95 28.45
C GLN A 242 -10.60 21.06 27.20
N ALA A 243 -10.41 19.95 26.46
CA ALA A 243 -9.65 19.96 25.22
C ALA A 243 -10.35 20.81 24.14
N ALA A 244 -11.68 20.70 24.03
CA ALA A 244 -12.46 21.49 23.06
C ALA A 244 -12.43 23.00 23.32
N ALA A 245 -12.24 23.41 24.58
CA ALA A 245 -12.08 24.81 24.97
C ALA A 245 -10.64 25.32 24.87
N ASN A 246 -9.67 24.48 24.49
CA ASN A 246 -8.25 24.80 24.46
C ASN A 246 -7.65 24.60 23.06
N ASP A 247 -7.48 25.70 22.33
CA ASP A 247 -6.94 25.67 20.96
C ASP A 247 -5.50 25.16 20.86
N SER A 248 -4.72 25.18 21.95
CA SER A 248 -3.40 24.54 21.96
C SER A 248 -3.48 23.02 21.87
N ALA A 249 -4.61 22.40 22.21
CA ALA A 249 -4.84 20.95 22.07
C ALA A 249 -5.46 20.57 20.71
N ALA A 250 -5.85 21.55 19.90
CA ALA A 250 -6.57 21.35 18.65
C ALA A 250 -5.66 21.51 17.43
N TRP A 251 -5.95 20.72 16.39
CA TRP A 251 -5.15 20.63 15.18
C TRP A 251 -6.06 20.69 13.94
N TYR A 252 -5.72 21.53 12.97
CA TYR A 252 -6.26 21.42 11.62
C TYR A 252 -5.46 20.37 10.87
N LEU A 253 -6.17 19.44 10.24
CA LEU A 253 -5.59 18.42 9.39
C LEU A 253 -5.78 18.84 7.93
N THR A 254 -4.71 18.76 7.15
CA THR A 254 -4.78 18.86 5.68
C THR A 254 -3.95 17.76 5.06
N PHE A 255 -4.39 17.22 3.92
CA PHE A 255 -3.62 16.26 3.13
C PHE A 255 -3.07 16.94 1.88
N ASN A 256 -1.76 16.82 1.65
CA ASN A 256 -1.13 17.29 0.44
C ASN A 256 -1.11 16.15 -0.60
N PRO A 257 -1.86 16.26 -1.71
CA PRO A 257 -1.97 15.19 -2.70
C PRO A 257 -0.70 14.99 -3.54
N ILE A 258 0.24 15.94 -3.52
CA ILE A 258 1.47 15.87 -4.32
C ILE A 258 2.51 14.97 -3.63
N ASN A 259 2.68 15.15 -2.33
CA ASN A 259 3.66 14.40 -1.54
C ASN A 259 3.01 13.32 -0.65
N CYS A 260 1.68 13.25 -0.64
CA CYS A 260 0.88 12.26 0.08
C CYS A 260 1.12 12.24 1.60
N TYR A 261 1.32 13.42 2.20
CA TYR A 261 1.43 13.57 3.64
C TYR A 261 0.26 14.36 4.23
N TYR A 262 -0.15 13.93 5.41
CA TYR A 262 -0.95 14.74 6.31
C TYR A 262 -0.06 15.78 6.99
N THR A 263 -0.56 16.99 7.08
CA THR A 263 0.03 18.06 7.88
C THR A 263 -0.94 18.43 8.98
N LEU A 264 -0.45 18.46 10.21
CA LEU A 264 -1.21 18.86 11.38
C LEU A 264 -0.74 20.25 11.80
N ARG A 265 -1.63 21.23 11.71
CA ARG A 265 -1.35 22.62 12.09
C ARG A 265 -2.08 22.95 13.37
N ASN A 266 -1.36 23.34 14.41
CA ASN A 266 -1.98 23.71 15.68
C ASN A 266 -2.91 24.93 15.49
N VAL A 267 -4.08 24.90 16.15
CA VAL A 267 -5.08 25.97 16.02
C VAL A 267 -4.64 27.24 16.73
N ALA A 268 -4.04 27.15 17.92
CA ALA A 268 -3.63 28.32 18.69
C ALA A 268 -2.41 29.04 18.10
N THR A 269 -1.41 28.29 17.62
CA THR A 269 -0.11 28.87 17.22
C THR A 269 0.15 28.86 15.73
N GLY A 270 -0.62 28.10 14.95
CA GLY A 270 -0.40 27.93 13.52
C GLY A 270 0.85 27.10 13.17
N LYS A 271 1.57 26.55 14.16
CA LYS A 271 2.76 25.73 13.93
C LYS A 271 2.39 24.33 13.44
N LEU A 272 3.24 23.77 12.58
CA LEU A 272 3.10 22.39 12.13
C LEU A 272 3.65 21.44 13.20
N LEU A 273 3.01 20.27 13.34
CA LEU A 273 3.57 19.14 14.06
C LEU A 273 4.79 18.62 13.28
N THR A 274 5.98 18.74 13.88
CA THR A 274 7.28 18.30 13.33
C THR A 274 7.91 17.23 14.19
#